data_AF-A0A923WUT5-F1
#
_entry.id   AF-A0A923WUT5-F1
#
_cell.length_a   1.000
_cell.length_b   1.000
_cell.length_c   1.000
_cell.angle_alpha   90.00
_cell.angle_beta   90.00
_cell.angle_gamma   90.00
#
_symmetry.space_group_name_H-M   'P 1'
#
loop_
_entity.id
_entity.type
_entity.pdbx_description
1 polymer ?
#
loop_
_entity_poly.entity_id
_entity_poly.type
_entity_poly.pdbx_seq_one_letter_code
_entity_poly.pdbx_strand_id
1 'polypeptide(L)'
;MDTQNKILEHISALSDGELAASDLELAFAALRVPEGERAWNAYHRIGDVLRAQASPDLSGEFNLRLSASLAAEPAYKLRTAPAYAHAGGGVVVGGGDAASATASTAAPFDAKADTKAAAKAAKVATSS
;
A
#
# COMPACT_ATOMS: atom_id res chain seq x y z
N MET A 1 15.72 -1.32 21.71
CA MET A 1 14.80 -1.49 20.56
C MET A 1 15.18 -0.44 19.54
N ASP A 2 15.35 -0.84 18.29
CA ASP A 2 15.72 0.08 17.23
C ASP A 2 14.59 1.08 16.93
N THR A 3 14.94 2.34 16.70
CA THR A 3 13.98 3.43 16.46
C THR A 3 13.13 3.19 15.23
N GLN A 4 13.68 2.55 14.19
CA GLN A 4 12.97 2.20 12.97
C GLN A 4 11.88 1.18 13.24
N ASN A 5 12.15 0.18 14.08
CA ASN A 5 11.17 -0.83 14.45
C ASN A 5 9.97 -0.23 15.19
N LYS A 6 10.20 0.74 16.09
CA LYS A 6 9.11 1.45 16.76
C LYS A 6 8.24 2.27 15.79
N ILE A 7 8.86 2.88 14.79
CA ILE A 7 8.14 3.62 13.74
C ILE A 7 7.23 2.67 12.95
N LEU A 8 7.74 1.51 12.54
CA LEU A 8 6.97 0.52 11.80
C LEU A 8 5.81 -0.06 12.62
N GLU A 9 6.03 -0.30 13.92
CA GLU A 9 5.01 -0.76 14.86
C GLU A 9 3.86 0.26 14.98
N HIS A 10 4.18 1.55 15.17
CA HIS A 10 3.16 2.59 15.21
C HIS A 10 2.37 2.72 13.90
N ILE A 11 3.04 2.56 12.75
CA ILE A 11 2.36 2.61 11.44
C ILE A 11 1.46 1.38 11.24
N SER A 12 1.88 0.20 11.71
CA SER A 12 1.02 -0.99 11.70
C SER A 12 -0.21 -0.78 12.57
N ALA A 13 -0.04 -0.38 13.83
CA ALA A 13 -1.15 -0.13 14.75
C ALA A 13 -2.10 0.96 14.22
N LEU A 14 -1.58 1.98 13.56
CA LEU A 14 -2.41 3.00 12.91
C LEU A 14 -3.20 2.43 11.73
N SER A 15 -2.59 1.58 10.90
CA SER A 15 -3.24 0.96 9.73
C SER A 15 -4.41 0.05 10.14
N ASP A 16 -4.26 -0.64 11.26
CA ASP A 16 -5.28 -1.55 11.80
C ASP A 16 -6.31 -0.84 12.69
N GLY A 17 -6.13 0.45 12.99
CA GLY A 17 -7.01 1.23 13.86
C GLY A 17 -6.86 0.93 15.36
N GLU A 18 -5.78 0.26 15.76
CA GLU A 18 -5.47 -0.16 17.13
C GLU A 18 -4.57 0.85 17.89
N LEU A 19 -4.24 1.99 17.27
CA LEU A 19 -3.37 2.99 17.88
C LEU A 19 -4.09 3.78 18.98
N ALA A 20 -3.43 3.93 20.14
CA ALA A 20 -3.91 4.78 21.21
C ALA A 20 -3.99 6.26 20.78
N ALA A 21 -5.01 6.98 21.26
CA ALA A 21 -5.20 8.39 20.89
C ALA A 21 -4.01 9.29 21.25
N SER A 22 -3.25 8.94 22.30
CA SER A 22 -2.03 9.65 22.71
C SER A 22 -0.90 9.58 21.67
N ASP A 23 -0.93 8.56 20.81
CA ASP A 23 0.17 8.23 19.92
C ASP A 23 -0.11 8.66 18.47
N LEU A 24 -1.32 9.18 18.19
CA LEU A 24 -1.73 9.62 16.86
C LEU A 24 -0.82 10.70 16.27
N GLU A 25 -0.47 11.71 17.06
CA GLU A 25 0.41 12.79 16.59
C GLU A 25 1.81 12.27 16.22
N LEU A 26 2.32 11.29 16.98
CA LEU A 26 3.60 10.65 16.70
C LEU A 26 3.51 9.81 15.42
N ALA A 27 2.43 9.04 15.25
CA ALA A 27 2.23 8.24 14.04
C ALA A 27 2.05 9.13 12.79
N PHE A 28 1.35 10.27 12.90
CA PHE A 28 1.26 11.23 11.79
C PHE A 28 2.60 11.90 11.48
N ALA A 29 3.42 12.18 12.48
CA ALA A 29 4.79 12.64 12.24
C ALA A 29 5.62 11.57 11.51
N ALA A 30 5.48 10.30 11.90
CA ALA A 30 6.13 9.17 11.24
C ALA A 30 5.66 8.94 9.80
N LEU A 31 4.39 9.20 9.48
CA LEU A 31 3.87 9.14 8.11
C LEU A 31 4.46 10.18 7.17
N ARG A 32 5.00 11.29 7.70
CA ARG A 32 5.55 12.38 6.90
C ARG A 32 6.98 12.12 6.42
N VAL A 33 7.62 11.03 6.87
CA VAL A 33 8.92 10.61 6.36
C VAL A 33 8.75 9.55 5.27
N PRO A 34 9.66 9.49 4.26
CA PRO A 34 9.50 8.58 3.12
C PRO A 34 9.36 7.11 3.49
N GLU A 35 10.05 6.67 4.55
CA GLU A 35 9.96 5.29 5.02
C GLU A 35 8.57 4.97 5.61
N GLY A 36 7.97 5.93 6.31
CA GLY A 36 6.64 5.76 6.88
C GLY A 36 5.55 5.69 5.82
N GLU A 37 5.64 6.52 4.78
CA GLU A 37 4.75 6.45 3.63
C GLU A 37 4.87 5.11 2.89
N ARG A 38 6.11 4.60 2.70
CA ARG A 38 6.35 3.27 2.11
C ARG A 38 5.71 2.16 2.94
N ALA A 39 5.91 2.17 4.25
CA ALA A 39 5.34 1.18 5.16
C ALA A 39 3.80 1.22 5.15
N TRP A 40 3.22 2.42 5.22
CA TRP A 40 1.77 2.64 5.16
C TRP A 40 1.15 2.03 3.89
N ASN A 41 1.72 2.35 2.73
CA ASN A 41 1.26 1.84 1.44
C ASN A 41 1.41 0.32 1.34
N ALA A 42 2.51 -0.24 1.87
CA ALA A 42 2.74 -1.68 1.86
C ALA A 42 1.69 -2.42 2.71
N TYR A 43 1.42 -1.95 3.93
CA TYR A 43 0.47 -2.59 4.83
C TYR A 43 -0.97 -2.54 4.30
N HIS A 44 -1.40 -1.39 3.78
CA HIS A 44 -2.73 -1.28 3.16
C HIS A 44 -2.87 -2.19 1.94
N ARG A 45 -1.84 -2.27 1.09
CA ARG A 45 -1.86 -3.15 -0.09
C ARG A 45 -1.94 -4.62 0.29
N ILE A 46 -1.22 -5.05 1.33
CA ILE A 46 -1.34 -6.41 1.86
C ILE A 46 -2.78 -6.66 2.34
N GLY A 47 -3.34 -5.73 3.12
CA GLY A 47 -4.72 -5.80 3.57
C GLY A 47 -5.74 -5.87 2.44
N ASP A 48 -5.54 -5.10 1.37
CA ASP A 48 -6.40 -5.11 0.19
C ASP A 48 -6.37 -6.45 -0.54
N VAL A 49 -5.18 -7.04 -0.72
CA VAL A 49 -5.04 -8.37 -1.34
C VAL A 49 -5.73 -9.44 -0.51
N LEU A 50 -5.57 -9.41 0.82
CA LEU A 50 -6.22 -10.37 1.71
C LEU A 50 -7.75 -10.22 1.69
N ARG A 51 -8.27 -8.99 1.72
CA ARG A 51 -9.71 -8.71 1.66
C ARG A 51 -10.32 -9.05 0.29
N ALA A 52 -9.59 -8.83 -0.79
CA ALA A 52 -10.03 -9.18 -2.14
C ALA A 52 -10.21 -10.69 -2.32
N GLN A 53 -9.34 -11.51 -1.70
CA GLN A 53 -9.48 -12.97 -1.72
C GLN A 53 -10.67 -13.48 -0.89
N ALA A 54 -11.03 -12.75 0.17
CA ALA A 54 -12.10 -13.14 1.08
C ALA A 54 -13.49 -12.60 0.68
N SER A 55 -13.57 -11.66 -0.27
CA SER A 55 -14.83 -11.03 -0.66
C SER A 55 -15.53 -11.82 -1.77
N PRO A 56 -16.83 -12.13 -1.62
CA PRO A 56 -17.61 -12.70 -2.71
C PRO A 56 -17.80 -11.67 -3.83
N ASP A 57 -17.94 -12.18 -5.05
CA ASP A 57 -18.21 -11.33 -6.21
C ASP A 57 -19.57 -10.64 -6.07
N LEU A 58 -19.60 -9.33 -6.32
CA LEU A 58 -20.84 -8.54 -6.30
C LEU A 58 -21.60 -8.76 -7.61
N SER A 59 -22.94 -8.71 -7.55
CA SER A 59 -23.76 -8.87 -8.75
C SER A 59 -23.53 -7.73 -9.75
N GLY A 60 -23.66 -8.04 -11.05
CA GLY A 60 -23.57 -7.01 -12.11
C GLY A 60 -24.57 -5.87 -11.90
N GLU A 61 -25.79 -6.20 -11.47
CA GLU A 61 -26.84 -5.21 -11.18
C GLU A 61 -26.46 -4.25 -10.05
N PHE A 62 -25.79 -4.75 -9.00
CA PHE A 62 -25.30 -3.88 -7.94
C PHE A 62 -24.26 -2.89 -8.47
N ASN A 63 -23.29 -3.36 -9.25
CA ASN A 63 -22.26 -2.52 -9.87
C ASN A 63 -22.85 -1.47 -10.82
N LEU A 64 -23.89 -1.82 -11.59
CA LEU A 64 -24.60 -0.87 -12.46
C LEU A 64 -25.31 0.21 -11.65
N ARG A 65 -26.01 -0.15 -10.58
CA ARG A 65 -26.69 0.83 -9.71
C ARG A 65 -25.70 1.73 -8.98
N LEU A 66 -24.60 1.17 -8.48
CA LEU A 66 -23.55 1.93 -7.81
C LEU A 66 -22.88 2.93 -8.78
N SER A 67 -22.51 2.49 -9.99
CA SER A 67 -21.90 3.38 -10.98
C SER A 67 -22.84 4.50 -11.45
N ALA A 68 -24.14 4.21 -11.64
CA ALA A 68 -25.14 5.23 -11.96
C ALA A 68 -25.32 6.24 -10.81
N SER A 69 -25.28 5.79 -9.55
CA SER A 69 -25.34 6.67 -8.38
C SER A 69 -24.12 7.59 -8.31
N LEU A 70 -22.91 7.04 -8.47
CA LEU A 70 -21.66 7.82 -8.46
C LEU A 70 -21.60 8.84 -9.60
N ALA A 71 -22.12 8.50 -10.78
CA ALA A 71 -22.16 9.43 -11.91
C ALA A 71 -23.13 10.61 -11.70
N ALA A 72 -24.14 10.45 -10.83
CA ALA A 72 -25.08 11.51 -10.47
C ALA A 72 -24.54 12.40 -9.33
N GLU A 73 -23.44 12.03 -8.67
CA GLU A 73 -22.84 12.84 -7.62
C GLU A 73 -22.16 14.10 -8.20
N PRO A 74 -22.27 15.25 -7.53
CA PRO A 74 -21.57 16.45 -7.95
C PRO A 74 -20.05 16.22 -7.91
N ALA A 75 -19.33 16.71 -8.92
CA ALA A 75 -17.89 16.54 -9.02
C ALA A 75 -17.19 16.99 -7.74
N TYR A 76 -16.49 16.04 -7.09
CA TYR A 76 -15.73 16.32 -5.89
C TYR A 76 -14.59 17.29 -6.22
N LYS A 77 -14.48 18.38 -5.45
CA LYS A 77 -13.36 19.32 -5.58
C LYS A 77 -12.12 18.62 -5.06
N LEU A 78 -11.30 18.11 -5.97
CA LEU A 78 -9.97 17.62 -5.63
C LEU A 78 -9.23 18.73 -4.89
N ARG A 79 -8.78 18.42 -3.67
CA ARG A 79 -7.82 19.27 -2.98
C ARG A 79 -6.57 19.30 -3.84
N THR A 80 -6.20 20.48 -4.33
CA THR A 80 -4.92 20.68 -5.01
C THR A 80 -3.84 20.34 -3.99
N ALA A 81 -3.20 19.18 -4.15
CA ALA A 81 -2.08 18.82 -3.30
C ALA A 81 -0.97 19.87 -3.52
N PRO A 82 -0.31 20.37 -2.46
CA PRO A 82 0.90 21.16 -2.65
C PRO A 82 1.90 20.32 -3.44
N ALA A 83 2.51 20.91 -4.47
CA ALA A 83 3.51 20.26 -5.28
C ALA A 83 4.75 19.97 -4.41
N TYR A 84 4.78 18.80 -3.77
CA TYR A 84 6.02 18.28 -3.25
C TYR A 84 6.87 17.87 -4.45
N ALA A 85 7.91 18.66 -4.71
CA ALA A 85 8.90 18.36 -5.74
C ALA A 85 9.57 17.03 -5.37
N HIS A 86 9.10 15.93 -5.97
CA HIS A 86 9.87 14.70 -5.99
C HIS A 86 11.08 14.97 -6.87
N ALA A 87 12.22 15.29 -6.25
CA ALA A 87 13.50 15.40 -6.94
C ALA A 87 13.87 14.00 -7.48
N GLY A 88 13.43 13.71 -8.71
CA GLY A 88 13.79 12.47 -9.38
C GLY A 88 13.08 12.31 -10.72
N GLY A 89 13.79 12.63 -11.79
CA GLY A 89 13.59 12.03 -13.12
C GLY A 89 12.50 12.66 -13.99
N GLY A 90 12.83 13.74 -14.68
CA GLY A 90 12.07 14.16 -15.84
C GLY A 90 12.09 13.09 -16.92
N VAL A 91 10.91 12.71 -17.40
CA VAL A 91 10.74 12.14 -18.73
C VAL A 91 9.86 13.12 -19.50
N VAL A 92 10.51 13.86 -20.39
CA VAL A 92 9.84 14.53 -21.50
C VAL A 92 9.53 13.48 -22.55
N VAL A 93 8.25 13.21 -22.80
CA VAL A 93 7.81 12.62 -24.07
C VAL A 93 6.70 13.51 -24.59
N GLY A 94 6.94 14.08 -25.77
CA GLY A 94 6.08 15.05 -26.43
C GLY A 94 4.73 14.48 -26.85
N GLY A 95 3.83 15.40 -27.17
CA GLY A 95 2.44 15.11 -27.49
C GLY A 95 2.24 14.23 -28.72
N GLY A 96 1.19 13.42 -28.63
CA GLY A 96 0.54 12.66 -29.70
C GLY A 96 -0.67 11.93 -29.11
N ASP A 97 -1.82 12.05 -29.76
CA ASP A 97 -3.18 11.76 -29.28
C ASP A 97 -3.49 10.40 -28.65
N ALA A 98 -4.56 10.43 -27.84
CA ALA A 98 -5.36 9.39 -27.18
C ALA A 98 -5.16 7.91 -27.58
N ALA A 99 -4.88 7.05 -26.58
CA ALA A 99 -5.66 5.85 -26.22
C ALA A 99 -4.98 5.00 -25.13
N SER A 100 -5.75 4.71 -24.06
CA SER A 100 -5.77 3.50 -23.22
C SER A 100 -4.48 2.87 -22.66
N ALA A 101 -4.48 2.78 -21.32
CA ALA A 101 -4.07 1.65 -20.48
C ALA A 101 -2.61 1.19 -20.57
N THR A 102 -1.77 1.73 -19.69
CA THR A 102 -0.58 1.02 -19.22
C THR A 102 -0.86 0.46 -17.84
N ALA A 103 -1.09 -0.86 -17.79
CA ALA A 103 -0.98 -1.64 -16.58
C ALA A 103 0.37 -1.36 -15.91
N SER A 104 0.33 -0.98 -14.63
CA SER A 104 1.53 -0.91 -13.80
C SER A 104 1.98 -2.34 -13.52
N THR A 105 2.85 -2.88 -14.37
CA THR A 105 3.56 -4.12 -14.10
C THR A 105 4.42 -3.91 -12.86
N ALA A 106 3.94 -4.44 -11.73
CA ALA A 106 4.75 -4.61 -10.54
C ALA A 106 5.95 -5.49 -10.88
N ALA A 107 7.15 -5.00 -10.61
CA ALA A 107 8.36 -5.82 -10.66
C ALA A 107 8.21 -7.01 -9.67
N PRO A 108 8.66 -8.21 -10.03
CA PRO A 108 8.61 -9.37 -9.14
C PRO A 108 9.60 -9.21 -7.98
N PHE A 109 9.18 -9.57 -6.77
CA PHE A 109 10.08 -9.83 -5.66
C PHE A 109 10.92 -11.09 -5.99
N ASP A 110 12.25 -10.99 -5.93
CA ASP A 110 13.17 -12.13 -6.10
C ASP A 110 13.09 -13.09 -4.90
N ALA A 111 12.16 -14.05 -4.96
CA ALA A 111 11.91 -15.06 -3.92
C ALA A 111 13.02 -16.14 -3.75
N LYS A 112 14.23 -15.94 -4.31
CA LYS A 112 15.31 -16.96 -4.25
C LYS A 112 16.27 -16.82 -3.06
N ALA A 113 16.22 -15.75 -2.28
CA ALA A 113 17.17 -15.54 -1.19
C ALA A 113 16.82 -16.29 0.12
N ASP A 114 15.52 -16.50 0.42
CA ASP A 114 15.12 -16.87 1.78
C ASP A 114 14.90 -18.38 2.03
N THR A 115 14.95 -19.21 0.99
CA THR A 115 14.80 -20.67 1.14
C THR A 115 16.03 -21.35 1.74
N LYS A 116 17.19 -20.67 1.79
CA LYS A 116 18.41 -21.23 2.38
C LYS A 116 18.46 -21.12 3.91
N ALA A 117 17.70 -20.21 4.51
CA ALA A 117 17.61 -20.07 5.96
C ALA A 117 16.69 -21.13 6.59
N ALA A 118 15.56 -21.44 5.95
CA ALA A 118 14.61 -22.44 6.43
C ALA A 118 15.17 -23.88 6.41
N ALA A 119 15.99 -24.23 5.42
CA ALA A 119 16.60 -25.57 5.33
C ALA A 119 17.67 -25.84 6.40
N LYS A 120 18.28 -24.80 6.99
CA LYS A 120 19.31 -24.96 8.04
C LYS A 120 18.70 -25.17 9.43
N ALA A 121 17.48 -24.70 9.66
CA ALA A 121 16.76 -24.90 10.93
C ALA A 121 16.19 -26.32 11.06
N ALA A 122 15.73 -26.93 9.97
CA ALA A 122 15.13 -28.27 9.99
C ALA A 122 16.12 -29.42 10.23
N LYS A 123 17.41 -29.24 9.93
CA LYS A 123 18.43 -30.30 10.09
C LYS A 123 19.00 -30.42 11.52
N VAL A 124 18.81 -29.41 12.37
CA VAL A 124 19.29 -29.42 13.76
C VAL A 124 18.30 -30.10 14.70
N ALA A 125 17.02 -30.19 14.33
CA ALA A 125 15.96 -30.74 15.19
C ALA A 125 15.78 -32.27 15.12
N THR A 126 16.59 -33.00 14.32
CA THR A 126 16.42 -34.47 14.13
C THR A 126 17.66 -35.28 14.51
N SER A 127 18.60 -34.70 15.26
CA SER A 127 19.72 -35.44 15.84
C SER A 127 19.85 -35.11 17.32
N SER A 128 18.94 -35.64 18.12
CA SER A 128 19.22 -35.98 19.52
C SER A 128 18.29 -37.08 20.00
#